data_AF-A0A6I1ZRD7-F1
#
_entry.id   AF-A0A6I1ZRD7-F1
#
_cell.length_a   1.000
_cell.length_b   1.000
_cell.length_c   1.000
_cell.angle_alpha   90.00
_cell.angle_beta   90.00
_cell.angle_gamma   90.00
#
_symmetry.space_group_name_H-M   'P 1'
#
loop_
_entity.id
_entity.type
_entity.pdbx_description
1 polymer ?
#
loop_
_entity_poly.entity_id
_entity_poly.type
_entity_poly.pdbx_seq_one_letter_code
_entity_poly.pdbx_strand_id
1 'polypeptide(L)'
;MHIYSETWPLGTVRKREGKIDPKPPRQTGPRWSPYQKQLFIDSILRQYDIPKLYLRSVSRPPYQWEVIDGQQRLRAIWDFFRGEYPLEKDADAVDNYEIAGKKYDELHEELLDIFEAYPLHFVVFEDTPDEVIDEIFLRLNNGVPLNSADKKECHQWSNA
;
A
#
# COMPACT_ATOMS: atom_id res chain seq x y z
N MET A 1 -7.18 14.26 -15.80
CA MET A 1 -7.42 13.22 -14.78
C MET A 1 -7.91 11.94 -15.43
N HIS A 2 -7.09 10.90 -15.37
CA HIS A 2 -7.42 9.53 -15.70
C HIS A 2 -7.28 8.67 -14.43
N ILE A 3 -8.24 7.78 -14.16
CA ILE A 3 -8.23 6.92 -12.97
C ILE A 3 -8.40 5.48 -13.43
N TYR A 4 -7.47 4.61 -13.02
CA TYR A 4 -7.51 3.20 -13.36
C TYR A 4 -7.08 2.35 -12.17
N SER A 5 -7.38 1.06 -12.24
CA SER A 5 -6.99 0.09 -11.22
C SER A 5 -5.89 -0.82 -11.74
N GLU A 6 -4.97 -1.12 -10.85
CA GLU A 6 -3.80 -1.95 -11.09
C GLU A 6 -3.72 -3.02 -10.02
N THR A 7 -3.12 -4.16 -10.32
CA THR A 7 -2.86 -5.21 -9.33
C THR A 7 -1.43 -5.69 -9.46
N TRP A 8 -0.64 -5.53 -8.40
CA TRP A 8 0.77 -5.92 -8.40
C TRP A 8 1.01 -6.95 -7.29
N PRO A 9 1.65 -8.09 -7.60
CA PRO A 9 2.15 -8.98 -6.56
C PRO A 9 3.17 -8.28 -5.66
N LEU A 10 3.28 -8.68 -4.39
CA LEU A 10 4.23 -8.09 -3.46
C LEU A 10 5.69 -8.15 -3.96
N GLY A 11 6.09 -9.21 -4.66
CA GLY A 11 7.42 -9.28 -5.28
C GLY A 11 7.66 -8.16 -6.31
N THR A 12 6.62 -7.71 -7.01
CA THR A 12 6.69 -6.55 -7.92
C THR A 12 6.75 -5.24 -7.14
N VAL A 13 5.99 -5.13 -6.05
CA VAL A 13 5.95 -3.95 -5.18
C VAL A 13 7.32 -3.73 -4.50
N ARG A 14 7.99 -4.81 -4.09
CA ARG A 14 9.37 -4.78 -3.58
C ARG A 14 10.33 -4.19 -4.61
N LYS A 15 10.29 -4.68 -5.86
CA LYS A 15 11.15 -4.19 -6.96
C LYS A 15 10.88 -2.73 -7.32
N ARG A 16 9.70 -2.20 -6.99
CA ARG A 16 9.28 -0.83 -7.29
C ARG A 16 9.45 0.15 -6.12
N GLU A 17 9.97 -0.28 -4.97
CA GLU A 17 10.12 0.58 -3.79
C GLU A 17 10.81 1.92 -4.12
N GLY A 18 11.96 1.88 -4.81
CA GLY A 18 12.70 3.10 -5.18
C GLY A 18 12.01 4.01 -6.20
N LYS A 19 10.88 3.57 -6.77
CA LYS A 19 10.06 4.33 -7.75
C LYS A 19 8.79 4.88 -7.13
N ILE A 20 8.44 4.50 -5.91
CA ILE A 20 7.25 4.96 -5.21
C ILE A 20 7.70 5.91 -4.11
N ASP A 21 7.30 7.18 -4.16
CA ASP A 21 7.57 8.12 -3.08
C ASP A 21 6.62 7.86 -1.89
N PRO A 22 7.14 7.39 -0.75
CA PRO A 22 6.31 7.10 0.42
C PRO A 22 6.20 8.31 1.35
N LYS A 23 6.61 9.51 0.91
CA LYS A 23 6.54 10.76 1.66
C LYS A 23 5.86 11.87 0.84
N PRO A 24 4.56 11.75 0.53
CA PRO A 24 3.82 12.94 0.15
C PRO A 24 3.83 13.95 1.32
N PRO A 25 3.70 15.26 1.06
CA PRO A 25 3.57 16.31 2.09
C PRO A 25 2.41 16.07 3.08
N ARG A 26 1.45 15.24 2.67
CA ARG A 26 0.14 14.96 3.29
C ARG A 26 0.22 13.85 4.34
N GLN A 27 1.14 13.97 5.30
CA GLN A 27 1.24 13.03 6.43
C GLN A 27 0.66 13.65 7.70
N THR A 28 -0.52 13.19 8.09
CA THR A 28 -1.14 13.54 9.37
C THR A 28 -1.60 12.28 10.08
N GLY A 29 -0.68 11.60 10.77
CA GLY A 29 -1.04 10.45 11.59
C GLY A 29 0.13 9.85 12.36
N PRO A 30 -0.12 9.24 13.53
CA PRO A 30 0.90 8.48 14.23
C PRO A 30 1.39 7.32 13.36
N ARG A 31 2.69 7.03 13.44
CA ARG A 31 3.25 5.85 12.77
C ARG A 31 2.66 4.59 13.37
N TRP A 32 2.49 3.55 12.56
CA TRP A 32 2.06 2.26 13.05
C TRP A 32 3.03 1.73 14.12
N SER A 33 2.48 1.21 15.21
CA SER A 33 3.24 0.48 16.21
C SER A 33 3.83 -0.80 15.60
N PRO A 34 4.88 -1.39 16.21
CA PRO A 34 5.40 -2.68 15.77
C PRO A 34 4.31 -3.75 15.65
N TYR A 35 3.42 -3.82 16.63
CA TYR A 35 2.28 -4.75 16.62
C TYR A 35 1.34 -4.54 15.42
N GLN A 36 1.03 -3.28 15.06
CA GLN A 36 0.20 -3.01 13.88
C GLN A 36 0.86 -3.46 12.58
N LYS A 37 2.19 -3.29 12.45
CA LYS A 37 2.93 -3.80 11.30
C LYS A 37 2.90 -5.33 11.26
N GLN A 38 3.14 -5.99 12.40
CA GLN A 38 3.12 -7.45 12.54
C GLN A 38 1.76 -8.04 12.16
N LEU A 39 0.67 -7.51 12.72
CA LEU A 39 -0.69 -7.94 12.42
C LEU A 39 -1.05 -7.79 10.94
N PHE A 40 -0.53 -6.73 10.31
CA PHE A 40 -0.73 -6.51 8.87
C PHE A 40 0.01 -7.55 8.01
N ILE A 41 1.26 -7.89 8.34
CA ILE A 41 1.98 -8.95 7.62
C ILE A 41 1.34 -10.32 7.86
N ASP A 42 0.90 -10.62 9.09
CA ASP A 42 0.15 -11.84 9.41
C ASP A 42 -1.11 -11.96 8.55
N SER A 43 -1.86 -10.86 8.38
CA SER A 43 -3.05 -10.83 7.52
C SER A 43 -2.71 -11.18 6.05
N ILE A 44 -1.57 -10.70 5.55
CA ILE A 44 -1.10 -11.00 4.18
C ILE A 44 -0.71 -12.48 4.06
N LEU A 45 0.05 -13.03 5.01
CA LEU A 45 0.43 -14.45 5.01
C LEU A 45 -0.79 -15.35 5.02
N ARG A 46 -1.85 -14.96 5.74
CA ARG A 46 -3.14 -15.66 5.80
C ARG A 46 -4.05 -15.41 4.58
N GLN A 47 -3.59 -14.67 3.58
CA GLN A 47 -4.35 -14.33 2.37
C GLN A 47 -5.66 -13.57 2.65
N TYR A 48 -5.73 -12.81 3.74
CA TYR A 48 -6.90 -11.97 4.03
C TYR A 48 -6.95 -10.79 3.07
N ASP A 49 -8.16 -10.32 2.75
CA ASP A 49 -8.35 -9.12 1.94
C ASP A 49 -7.84 -7.89 2.71
N ILE A 50 -7.07 -7.06 2.02
CA ILE A 50 -6.60 -5.78 2.58
C ILE A 50 -7.18 -4.63 1.76
N PRO A 51 -7.40 -3.44 2.38
CA PRO A 51 -7.91 -2.31 1.64
C PRO A 51 -7.01 -1.93 0.47
N LYS A 52 -7.59 -1.31 -0.55
CA LYS A 52 -6.83 -0.81 -1.70
C LYS A 52 -5.81 0.25 -1.29
N LEU A 53 -4.78 0.40 -2.11
CA LEU A 53 -3.77 1.44 -2.02
C LEU A 53 -4.03 2.49 -3.11
N TYR A 54 -3.74 3.75 -2.82
CA TYR A 54 -4.01 4.84 -3.76
C TYR A 54 -2.71 5.54 -4.11
N LEU A 55 -2.43 5.66 -5.41
CA LEU A 55 -1.20 6.24 -5.95
C LEU A 55 -1.52 7.36 -6.94
N ARG A 56 -0.68 8.38 -7.00
CA ARG A 56 -0.66 9.35 -8.09
C ARG A 56 0.53 9.02 -8.99
N SER A 57 0.33 8.95 -10.31
CA SER A 57 1.45 8.88 -11.26
C SER A 57 2.13 10.24 -11.34
N VAL A 58 3.46 10.27 -11.27
CA VAL A 58 4.25 11.50 -11.33
C VAL A 58 5.44 11.35 -12.25
N SER A 59 5.81 12.45 -12.91
CA SER A 59 7.02 12.55 -13.73
C SER A 59 8.15 13.22 -12.94
N ARG A 60 8.50 12.67 -11.77
CA ARG A 60 9.50 13.24 -10.85
C ARG A 60 10.58 12.21 -10.52
N PRO A 61 11.64 12.07 -11.34
CA PRO A 61 12.70 11.10 -11.10
C PRO A 61 13.30 11.22 -9.68
N PRO A 62 13.58 10.09 -8.98
CA PRO A 62 13.43 8.69 -9.44
C PRO A 62 12.00 8.14 -9.36
N TYR A 63 11.05 8.93 -8.83
CA TYR A 63 9.70 8.50 -8.55
C TYR A 63 8.82 8.52 -9.80
N GLN A 64 8.09 7.43 -9.97
CA GLN A 64 7.03 7.25 -10.96
C GLN A 64 5.65 7.34 -10.29
N TRP A 65 5.59 7.09 -8.98
CA TRP A 65 4.36 7.16 -8.21
C TRP A 65 4.58 7.92 -6.90
N GLU A 66 3.57 8.66 -6.46
CA GLU A 66 3.44 9.21 -5.11
C GLU A 66 2.31 8.49 -4.39
N VAL A 67 2.52 8.09 -3.14
CA VAL A 67 1.45 7.51 -2.32
C VAL A 67 0.45 8.60 -1.96
N ILE A 68 -0.84 8.32 -2.18
CA ILE A 68 -1.95 9.15 -1.67
C ILE A 68 -2.43 8.57 -0.34
N ASP A 69 -2.75 7.27 -0.33
CA ASP A 69 -3.16 6.54 0.87
C ASP A 69 -2.50 5.15 0.95
N GLY A 70 -2.29 4.66 2.17
CA GLY A 70 -1.71 3.35 2.44
C GLY A 70 -0.20 3.36 2.67
N GLN A 71 0.36 4.52 3.02
CA GLN A 71 1.79 4.67 3.29
C GLN A 71 2.32 3.72 4.38
N GLN A 72 1.60 3.56 5.49
CA GLN A 72 2.05 2.69 6.59
C GLN A 72 2.04 1.20 6.16
N ARG A 73 1.10 0.81 5.30
CA ARG A 73 1.00 -0.54 4.72
C ARG A 73 2.20 -0.83 3.83
N LEU A 74 2.51 0.05 2.88
CA LEU A 74 3.68 -0.09 2.01
C LEU A 74 4.99 -0.13 2.81
N ARG A 75 5.14 0.74 3.81
CA ARG A 75 6.31 0.71 4.71
C ARG A 75 6.41 -0.60 5.47
N ALA A 76 5.32 -1.09 6.05
CA ALA A 76 5.31 -2.36 6.77
C ALA A 76 5.78 -3.52 5.86
N ILE A 77 5.29 -3.56 4.62
CA ILE A 77 5.72 -4.54 3.60
C ILE A 77 7.21 -4.43 3.31
N TRP A 78 7.72 -3.24 2.99
CA TRP A 78 9.13 -3.07 2.64
C TRP A 78 10.07 -3.33 3.81
N ASP A 79 9.72 -2.85 5.00
CA ASP A 79 10.46 -3.09 6.23
C ASP A 79 10.51 -4.60 6.54
N PHE A 80 9.42 -5.34 6.28
CA PHE A 80 9.40 -6.81 6.45
C PHE A 80 10.28 -7.51 5.42
N PHE A 81 10.21 -7.13 4.14
CA PHE A 81 11.11 -7.63 3.09
C PHE A 81 12.60 -7.40 3.38
N ARG A 82 12.94 -6.41 4.21
CA ARG A 82 14.31 -6.12 4.68
C ARG A 82 14.67 -6.85 5.98
N GLY A 83 13.76 -7.63 6.56
CA GLY A 83 13.97 -8.32 7.83
C GLY A 83 14.12 -7.36 9.03
N GLU A 84 13.54 -6.16 8.96
CA GLU A 84 13.69 -5.14 10.02
C GLU A 84 12.94 -5.49 11.30
N TYR A 85 11.85 -6.27 11.19
CA TYR A 85 11.07 -6.74 12.34
C TYR A 85 10.56 -8.17 12.12
N PRO A 86 10.42 -8.96 13.19
CA PRO A 86 9.81 -10.28 13.13
C PRO A 86 8.28 -10.19 13.24
N LEU A 87 7.58 -11.28 12.95
CA LEU A 87 6.18 -11.50 13.32
C LEU A 87 6.01 -11.58 14.85
N GLU A 88 4.76 -11.57 15.33
CA GLU A 88 4.47 -11.76 16.76
C GLU A 88 5.05 -13.10 17.23
N LYS A 89 5.61 -13.14 18.44
CA LYS A 89 6.08 -14.33 19.15
C LYS A 89 4.97 -15.33 19.49
N ASP A 90 3.71 -14.91 19.52
CA ASP A 90 2.53 -15.72 19.79
C ASP A 90 1.68 -16.00 18.53
N ALA A 91 2.20 -15.66 17.35
CA ALA A 91 1.48 -15.87 16.09
C ALA A 91 1.25 -17.37 15.80
N ASP A 92 0.00 -17.72 15.49
CA ASP A 92 -0.38 -19.07 15.08
C ASP A 92 0.29 -19.47 13.76
N ALA A 93 0.61 -20.75 13.61
CA ALA A 93 1.12 -21.30 12.37
C ALA A 93 0.19 -21.01 11.17
N VAL A 94 0.80 -20.83 9.99
CA VAL A 94 0.11 -20.66 8.71
C VAL A 94 0.44 -21.87 7.85
N ASP A 95 -0.59 -22.58 7.37
CA ASP A 95 -0.43 -23.80 6.56
C ASP A 95 0.51 -24.85 7.18
N ASN A 96 0.46 -25.01 8.51
CA ASN A 96 1.33 -25.88 9.32
C ASN A 96 2.79 -25.42 9.46
N TYR A 97 3.14 -24.25 8.94
CA TYR A 97 4.45 -23.65 9.13
C TYR A 97 4.44 -22.67 10.30
N GLU A 98 5.37 -22.86 11.24
CA GLU A 98 5.58 -21.92 12.34
C GLU A 98 6.09 -20.57 11.80
N ILE A 99 5.41 -19.49 12.20
CA ILE A 99 5.77 -18.11 11.81
C ILE A 99 6.13 -17.22 13.00
N ALA A 100 5.90 -17.72 14.22
CA ALA A 100 6.09 -16.97 15.46
C ALA A 100 7.52 -16.42 15.58
N GLY A 101 7.65 -15.11 15.79
CA GLY A 101 8.94 -14.44 15.96
C GLY A 101 9.87 -14.47 14.74
N LYS A 102 9.40 -14.95 13.57
CA LYS A 102 10.22 -15.04 12.35
C LYS A 102 10.22 -13.74 11.56
N LYS A 103 11.37 -13.42 11.00
CA LYS A 103 11.55 -12.40 9.96
C LYS A 103 11.31 -13.02 8.58
N TYR A 104 11.24 -12.17 7.56
CA TYR A 104 11.05 -12.59 6.18
C TYR A 104 12.02 -13.71 5.76
N ASP A 105 13.34 -13.53 5.90
CA ASP A 105 14.34 -14.52 5.48
C ASP A 105 14.35 -15.82 6.32
N GLU A 106 13.54 -15.90 7.38
CA GLU A 106 13.42 -17.06 8.26
C GLU A 106 12.15 -17.89 7.99
N LEU A 107 11.26 -17.39 7.12
CA LEU A 107 10.03 -18.09 6.72
C LEU A 107 10.34 -19.32 5.87
N HIS A 108 9.41 -20.28 5.89
CA HIS A 108 9.47 -21.44 5.00
C HIS A 108 9.34 -20.99 3.54
N GLU A 109 9.98 -21.70 2.61
CA GLU A 109 10.00 -21.35 1.18
C GLU A 109 8.60 -21.21 0.58
N GLU A 110 7.67 -22.11 0.93
CA GLU A 110 6.28 -22.04 0.48
C GLU A 110 5.57 -20.77 0.97
N LEU A 111 5.86 -20.31 2.19
CA LEU A 111 5.30 -19.06 2.71
C LEU A 111 5.90 -17.83 2.02
N LEU A 112 7.18 -17.89 1.64
CA LEU A 112 7.83 -16.83 0.87
C LEU A 112 7.18 -16.68 -0.51
N ASP A 113 6.94 -17.79 -1.19
CA ASP A 113 6.28 -17.81 -2.50
C ASP A 113 4.84 -17.25 -2.42
N ILE A 114 4.08 -17.68 -1.41
CA ILE A 114 2.72 -17.18 -1.16
C ILE A 114 2.73 -15.68 -0.83
N PHE A 115 3.67 -15.24 0.01
CA PHE A 115 3.81 -13.83 0.37
C PHE A 115 4.16 -12.98 -0.86
N GLU A 116 5.12 -13.40 -1.68
CA GLU A 116 5.51 -12.66 -2.88
C GLU A 116 4.42 -12.60 -3.95
N ALA A 117 3.62 -13.67 -4.06
CA ALA A 117 2.50 -13.77 -5.00
C ALA A 117 1.26 -12.98 -4.56
N TYR A 118 1.16 -12.59 -3.28
CA TYR A 118 -0.01 -11.89 -2.75
C TYR A 118 -0.35 -10.63 -3.55
N PRO A 119 -1.58 -10.51 -4.11
CA PRO A 119 -1.95 -9.41 -4.98
C PRO A 119 -2.30 -8.14 -4.18
N LEU A 120 -1.57 -7.05 -4.40
CA LEU A 120 -1.96 -5.72 -3.94
C LEU A 120 -2.77 -4.99 -5.00
N HIS A 121 -3.94 -4.50 -4.60
CA HIS A 121 -4.81 -3.69 -5.44
C HIS A 121 -4.53 -2.20 -5.28
N PHE A 122 -4.28 -1.54 -6.41
CA PHE A 122 -3.99 -0.11 -6.49
C PHE A 122 -5.07 0.62 -7.29
N VAL A 123 -5.38 1.84 -6.87
CA VAL A 123 -6.07 2.85 -7.68
C VAL A 123 -5.05 3.92 -8.01
N VAL A 124 -4.85 4.17 -9.30
CA VAL A 124 -3.83 5.11 -9.78
C VAL A 124 -4.51 6.31 -10.43
N PHE A 125 -4.06 7.50 -10.06
CA PHE A 125 -4.51 8.78 -10.61
C PHE A 125 -3.42 9.38 -11.49
N GLU A 126 -3.75 9.65 -12.75
CA GLU A 126 -2.90 10.29 -13.76
C GLU A 126 -3.43 11.67 -14.12
N ASP A 127 -2.54 12.60 -14.42
CA ASP A 127 -2.88 13.98 -14.82
C ASP A 127 -3.87 14.64 -13.86
N THR A 128 -3.61 14.50 -12.56
CA THR A 128 -4.45 15.02 -11.48
C THR A 128 -3.73 16.14 -10.75
N PRO A 129 -4.32 17.36 -10.68
CA PRO A 129 -3.78 18.47 -9.90
C PRO A 129 -3.69 18.17 -8.41
N ASP A 130 -2.79 18.86 -7.70
CA ASP A 130 -2.57 18.64 -6.27
C ASP A 130 -3.81 18.89 -5.41
N GLU A 131 -4.60 19.92 -5.71
CA GLU A 131 -5.83 20.27 -4.98
C GLU A 131 -6.85 19.12 -4.98
N VAL A 132 -6.98 18.42 -6.11
CA VAL A 132 -7.87 17.26 -6.23
C VAL A 132 -7.33 16.06 -5.44
N ILE A 133 -6.01 15.87 -5.43
CA ILE A 133 -5.36 14.82 -4.61
C ILE A 133 -5.55 15.08 -3.12
N ASP A 134 -5.44 16.34 -2.68
CA ASP A 134 -5.72 16.77 -1.31
C ASP A 134 -7.16 16.44 -0.89
N GLU A 135 -8.13 16.72 -1.76
CA GLU A 135 -9.53 16.41 -1.51
C GLU A 135 -9.77 14.89 -1.43
N ILE A 136 -9.21 14.11 -2.36
CA ILE A 136 -9.30 12.64 -2.35
C ILE A 136 -8.72 12.10 -1.03
N PHE A 137 -7.55 12.57 -0.63
CA PHE A 137 -6.90 12.17 0.61
C PHE A 137 -7.78 12.46 1.83
N LEU A 138 -8.37 13.65 1.90
CA LEU A 138 -9.27 14.03 2.99
C LEU A 138 -10.50 13.12 3.06
N ARG A 139 -11.11 12.82 1.91
CA ARG A 139 -12.32 11.98 1.83
C ARG A 139 -12.02 10.53 2.25
N LEU A 140 -10.90 9.96 1.79
CA LEU A 140 -10.47 8.62 2.16
C LEU A 140 -10.27 8.47 3.68
N ASN A 141 -9.65 9.47 4.33
CA ASN A 141 -9.39 9.42 5.77
C ASN A 141 -10.62 9.70 6.64
N ASN A 142 -11.58 10.48 6.13
CA ASN A 142 -12.79 10.86 6.88
C ASN A 142 -13.98 9.93 6.61
N GLY A 143 -13.80 8.82 5.88
CA GLY A 143 -14.87 7.89 5.52
C GLY A 143 -15.93 8.51 4.61
N VAL A 144 -15.59 9.60 3.90
CA VAL A 144 -16.49 10.23 2.94
C VAL A 144 -16.35 9.45 1.62
N PRO A 145 -17.43 8.85 1.10
CA PRO A 145 -17.36 8.10 -0.14
C PRO A 145 -16.91 9.01 -1.29
N LEU A 146 -15.96 8.53 -2.10
CA LEU A 146 -15.65 9.15 -3.38
C LEU A 146 -16.85 8.87 -4.31
N ASN A 147 -17.65 9.90 -4.61
CA ASN A 147 -18.85 9.71 -5.40
C ASN A 147 -18.46 9.45 -6.86
N SER A 148 -19.20 8.56 -7.53
CA SER A 148 -19.06 8.33 -8.97
C SER A 148 -19.39 9.57 -9.82
N ALA A 149 -20.03 10.58 -9.23
CA ALA A 149 -20.26 11.90 -9.83
C ALA A 149 -18.99 12.77 -9.91
N ASP A 150 -18.03 12.64 -8.98
CA ASP A 150 -16.76 13.40 -9.02
C ASP A 150 -15.88 12.99 -10.21
N LYS A 151 -16.08 11.76 -10.73
CA LYS A 151 -15.47 11.31 -11.99
C LYS A 151 -15.90 12.18 -13.19
N LYS A 152 -17.09 12.78 -13.14
CA LYS A 152 -17.63 13.63 -14.22
C LYS A 152 -17.29 15.11 -14.00
N GLU A 153 -17.29 15.58 -12.75
CA GLU A 153 -17.01 16.99 -12.45
C GLU A 153 -15.56 17.37 -12.71
N CYS A 154 -14.59 16.49 -12.40
CA CYS A 154 -13.18 16.76 -12.70
C CYS A 154 -12.87 16.86 -14.22
N HIS A 155 -13.73 16.29 -15.08
CA HIS A 155 -13.66 16.48 -16.54
C HIS A 155 -14.12 17.87 -17.00
N GLN A 156 -14.90 18.59 -16.19
CA GLN A 156 -15.37 19.93 -16.53
C GLN A 156 -14.36 21.03 -16.17
N TRP A 157 -13.56 20.82 -15.12
CA TRP A 157 -12.52 21.78 -14.70
C TRP A 157 -11.27 21.81 -15.60
N SER A 158 -11.10 20.85 -16.52
CA SER A 158 -10.00 20.85 -17.50
C SER A 158 -10.31 21.65 -18.78
N ASN A 159 -11.49 22.27 -18.87
CA ASN A 159 -11.95 23.03 -20.06
C ASN A 159 -12.34 24.49 -19.75
N ALA A 160 -11.83 25.07 -18.66
CA ALA A 160 -12.03 26.47 -18.29
C ALA A 160 -10.70 27.25 -18.30
#